data_AF-A0A1X9YFQ7-F1
#
_entry.id   AF-A0A1X9YFQ7-F1
#
_cell.length_a   1.000
_cell.length_b   1.000
_cell.length_c   1.000
_cell.angle_alpha   90.00
_cell.angle_beta   90.00
_cell.angle_gamma   90.00
#
_symmetry.space_group_name_H-M   'P 1'
#
loop_
_entity.id
_entity.type
_entity.pdbx_description
1 polymer ?
#
loop_
_entity_poly.entity_id
_entity_poly.type
_entity_poly.pdbx_seq_one_letter_code
_entity_poly.pdbx_strand_id
1 'polypeptide(L)'
;MRIYSHVGFVAALFLPAIANASDLELPPEVYGSYAPGGDCSKQPRISVNKAGIHLDTAAGKRSPLPIMVSYTWAGGARYEGIQTWALVKHGGKDRWGDDNKPVILTFNAYEKRGDLLVDRVEPQVPLDGPLTSITQAKNFRICRSGAAAPASAQRLAAPPVASAQAPAASFAAVIGALMQPASAPANSYYDWLFIEKAPHVTWAALPPDMLDKPLANGQFFRRNGTVAVGGQSLKIMAAGARSMVMNHYFKNEGRPLGEETVVAALRGSGLTVTAARCGINKSLLAPTWYRVSGNGKRAALLWVAQPRGAASPWEGFNLSLDANLKPLTPQERAVYTDRCA
;
A
#
# COMPACT_ATOMS: atom_id res chain seq x y z
N MET A 1 -58.17 9.20 32.63
CA MET A 1 -57.07 8.80 33.55
C MET A 1 -56.80 7.31 33.34
N ARG A 2 -55.52 6.88 33.28
CA ARG A 2 -54.97 5.55 32.86
C ARG A 2 -54.62 5.48 31.36
N ILE A 3 -53.42 5.93 30.96
CA ILE A 3 -52.10 5.26 30.91
C ILE A 3 -52.07 4.15 29.85
N TYR A 4 -51.53 4.47 28.67
CA TYR A 4 -51.08 3.49 27.67
C TYR A 4 -49.56 3.33 27.79
N SER A 5 -49.13 2.13 28.17
CA SER A 5 -47.72 1.73 28.20
C SER A 5 -47.26 1.34 26.80
N HIS A 6 -46.23 2.02 26.28
CA HIS A 6 -45.52 1.58 25.09
C HIS A 6 -44.43 0.58 25.48
N VAL A 7 -44.56 -0.65 24.99
CA VAL A 7 -43.53 -1.69 25.04
C VAL A 7 -42.49 -1.40 23.97
N GLY A 8 -41.27 -1.09 24.37
CA GLY A 8 -40.13 -0.89 23.47
C GLY A 8 -39.53 -2.23 23.04
N PHE A 9 -39.53 -2.49 21.73
CA PHE A 9 -38.83 -3.62 21.12
C PHE A 9 -37.40 -3.18 20.75
N VAL A 10 -36.39 -3.69 21.44
CA VAL A 10 -34.97 -3.46 21.11
C VAL A 10 -34.55 -4.52 20.10
N ALA A 11 -34.47 -4.15 18.83
CA ALA A 11 -33.88 -4.99 17.79
C ALA A 11 -32.35 -4.77 17.77
N ALA A 12 -31.60 -5.70 18.36
CA ALA A 12 -30.14 -5.72 18.26
C ALA A 12 -29.72 -6.24 16.88
N LEU A 13 -29.34 -5.32 15.98
CA LEU A 13 -28.76 -5.65 14.69
C LEU A 13 -27.26 -5.94 14.85
N PHE A 14 -26.90 -7.22 14.77
CA PHE A 14 -25.52 -7.66 14.57
C PHE A 14 -25.11 -7.39 13.12
N LEU A 15 -24.25 -6.40 12.90
CA LEU A 15 -23.57 -6.20 11.62
C LEU A 15 -22.32 -7.10 11.56
N PRO A 16 -22.19 -7.99 10.55
CA PRO A 16 -20.98 -8.77 10.35
C PRO A 16 -19.87 -7.83 9.85
N ALA A 17 -18.73 -7.84 10.53
CA ALA A 17 -17.55 -7.13 10.08
C ALA A 17 -17.04 -7.76 8.77
N ILE A 18 -17.10 -7.01 7.67
CA ILE A 18 -16.48 -7.40 6.42
C ILE A 18 -14.98 -7.13 6.57
N ALA A 19 -14.20 -8.18 6.86
CA ALA A 19 -12.75 -8.11 6.87
C ALA A 19 -12.25 -7.95 5.43
N ASN A 20 -11.73 -6.77 5.09
CA ASN A 20 -10.98 -6.60 3.84
C ASN A 20 -9.61 -7.27 4.02
N ALA A 21 -9.31 -8.24 3.14
CA ALA A 21 -8.01 -8.91 3.07
C ALA A 21 -6.91 -7.86 2.90
N SER A 22 -6.22 -7.56 3.98
CA SER A 22 -5.02 -6.73 3.99
C SER A 22 -3.89 -7.53 3.33
N ASP A 23 -2.93 -6.87 2.67
CA ASP A 23 -1.67 -7.53 2.28
C ASP A 23 -1.07 -8.15 3.55
N LEU A 24 -1.22 -9.46 3.73
CA LEU A 24 -0.83 -10.11 4.97
C LEU A 24 0.71 -10.11 5.07
N GLU A 25 1.21 -9.81 6.27
CA GLU A 25 2.64 -9.95 6.58
C GLU A 25 2.99 -11.43 6.74
N LEU A 26 4.27 -11.77 6.53
CA LEU A 26 4.75 -13.10 6.89
C LEU A 26 4.72 -13.24 8.41
N PRO A 27 4.06 -14.29 8.92
CA PRO A 27 3.84 -14.40 10.34
C PRO A 27 5.16 -14.82 11.04
N PRO A 28 5.44 -14.38 12.27
CA PRO A 28 6.75 -14.53 12.90
C PRO A 28 7.28 -15.98 13.00
N GLU A 29 6.39 -16.97 12.99
CA GLU A 29 6.71 -18.39 13.03
C GLU A 29 7.47 -18.90 11.81
N VAL A 30 7.50 -18.15 10.69
CA VAL A 30 8.30 -18.49 9.50
C VAL A 30 9.64 -17.74 9.45
N TYR A 31 9.99 -16.99 10.49
CA TYR A 31 11.26 -16.27 10.53
C TYR A 31 12.41 -17.24 10.82
N GLY A 32 13.54 -17.00 10.15
CA GLY A 32 14.72 -17.84 10.27
C GLY A 32 15.57 -17.83 9.01
N SER A 33 16.62 -18.65 9.00
CA SER A 33 17.39 -18.93 7.79
C SER A 33 17.09 -20.34 7.33
N TYR A 34 16.89 -20.50 6.03
CA TYR A 34 16.57 -21.74 5.36
C TYR A 34 17.67 -22.06 4.37
N ALA A 35 18.10 -23.32 4.35
CA ALA A 35 19.09 -23.83 3.40
C ALA A 35 18.67 -25.24 2.96
N PRO A 36 19.17 -25.75 1.82
CA PRO A 36 18.98 -27.14 1.44
C PRO A 36 19.41 -28.08 2.57
N GLY A 37 18.50 -28.94 3.01
CA GLY A 37 18.71 -29.84 4.14
C GLY A 37 18.87 -29.17 5.51
N GLY A 38 18.76 -27.84 5.61
CA GLY A 38 18.94 -27.08 6.86
C GLY A 38 20.40 -26.76 7.21
N ASP A 39 21.33 -26.93 6.28
CA ASP A 39 22.75 -26.62 6.46
C ASP A 39 23.07 -25.16 6.09
N CYS A 40 23.04 -24.27 7.08
CA CYS A 40 23.25 -22.84 6.88
C CYS A 40 24.67 -22.42 6.47
N SER A 41 25.63 -23.36 6.49
CA SER A 41 26.97 -23.13 5.94
C SER A 41 26.99 -23.15 4.41
N LYS A 42 25.93 -23.68 3.78
CA LYS A 42 25.81 -23.84 2.34
C LYS A 42 24.85 -22.84 1.72
N GLN A 43 25.07 -22.58 0.43
CA GLN A 43 24.17 -21.83 -0.43
C GLN A 43 23.38 -22.78 -1.35
N PRO A 44 22.22 -22.36 -1.89
CA PRO A 44 21.55 -21.07 -1.63
C PRO A 44 20.95 -20.98 -0.22
N ARG A 45 20.92 -19.78 0.35
CA ARG A 45 20.30 -19.50 1.64
C ARG A 45 19.18 -18.48 1.48
N ILE A 46 18.06 -18.74 2.15
CA ILE A 46 16.89 -17.87 2.21
C ILE A 46 16.74 -17.42 3.66
N SER A 47 16.93 -16.13 3.94
CA SER A 47 16.71 -15.57 5.27
C SER A 47 15.39 -14.81 5.30
N VAL A 48 14.57 -15.07 6.31
CA VAL A 48 13.26 -14.47 6.51
C VAL A 48 13.24 -13.79 7.86
N ASN A 49 12.87 -12.52 7.87
CA ASN A 49 12.73 -11.73 9.08
C ASN A 49 11.68 -10.63 8.84
N LYS A 50 11.53 -9.72 9.80
CA LYS A 50 10.57 -8.61 9.73
C LYS A 50 10.78 -7.69 8.52
N ALA A 51 12.00 -7.57 8.00
CA ALA A 51 12.31 -6.79 6.79
C ALA A 51 11.96 -7.52 5.47
N GLY A 52 11.56 -8.80 5.55
CA GLY A 52 11.12 -9.60 4.40
C GLY A 52 11.99 -10.82 4.15
N ILE A 53 12.04 -11.24 2.89
CA ILE A 53 12.82 -12.40 2.44
C ILE A 53 14.07 -11.92 1.72
N HIS A 54 15.20 -12.56 2.04
CA HIS A 54 16.52 -12.23 1.53
C HIS A 54 17.17 -13.48 0.96
N LEU A 55 17.76 -13.37 -0.22
CA LEU A 55 18.46 -14.45 -0.90
C LEU A 55 19.97 -14.21 -0.85
N ASP A 56 20.70 -15.26 -0.52
CA ASP A 56 22.15 -15.32 -0.56
C ASP A 56 22.58 -16.58 -1.31
N THR A 57 23.04 -16.41 -2.55
CA THR A 57 23.33 -17.50 -3.48
C THR A 57 24.70 -17.28 -4.11
N ALA A 58 25.26 -18.34 -4.72
CA ALA A 58 26.52 -18.22 -5.46
C ALA A 58 26.39 -17.28 -6.67
N ALA A 59 25.18 -17.15 -7.21
CA ALA A 59 24.84 -16.23 -8.30
C ALA A 59 24.57 -14.79 -7.84
N GLY A 60 24.72 -14.49 -6.55
CA GLY A 60 24.54 -13.16 -5.97
C GLY A 60 23.48 -13.10 -4.87
N LYS A 61 23.27 -11.88 -4.37
CA LYS A 61 22.31 -11.57 -3.29
C LYS A 61 21.10 -10.83 -3.83
N ARG A 62 19.93 -11.05 -3.23
CA ARG A 62 18.70 -10.31 -3.54
C ARG A 62 17.93 -10.00 -2.27
N SER A 63 17.63 -8.73 -2.02
CA SER A 63 17.09 -8.31 -0.73
C SER A 63 16.47 -6.90 -0.78
N PRO A 64 15.28 -6.69 -0.17
CA PRO A 64 14.26 -7.70 0.14
C PRO A 64 13.54 -8.16 -1.14
N LEU A 65 12.97 -9.37 -1.14
CA LEU A 65 12.10 -9.82 -2.23
C LEU A 65 10.73 -9.11 -2.16
N PRO A 66 10.23 -8.57 -3.28
CA PRO A 66 8.84 -8.11 -3.33
C PRO A 66 7.92 -9.34 -3.34
N ILE A 67 7.08 -9.49 -2.31
CA ILE A 67 6.19 -10.65 -2.16
C ILE A 67 4.73 -10.24 -2.00
N MET A 68 3.85 -11.22 -2.16
CA MET A 68 2.45 -11.17 -1.74
C MET A 68 2.17 -12.43 -0.93
N VAL A 69 1.67 -12.29 0.29
CA VAL A 69 1.25 -13.44 1.10
C VAL A 69 -0.19 -13.82 0.73
N SER A 70 -0.44 -15.12 0.53
CA SER A 70 -1.78 -15.64 0.22
C SER A 70 -2.11 -16.82 1.12
N TYR A 71 -3.21 -16.71 1.88
CA TYR A 71 -3.78 -17.84 2.63
C TYR A 71 -4.88 -18.54 1.84
N THR A 72 -5.38 -17.92 0.76
CA THR A 72 -6.41 -18.53 -0.08
C THR A 72 -5.87 -19.70 -0.90
N TRP A 73 -4.58 -19.70 -1.24
CA TRP A 73 -3.91 -20.80 -1.95
C TRP A 73 -3.70 -22.05 -1.10
N ALA A 74 -3.77 -21.95 0.24
CA ALA A 74 -3.66 -23.08 1.16
C ALA A 74 -4.98 -23.84 1.37
N GLY A 75 -6.11 -23.31 0.89
CA GLY A 75 -7.44 -23.90 1.15
C GLY A 75 -8.58 -22.87 1.32
N GLY A 76 -8.37 -21.63 0.91
CA GLY A 76 -9.38 -20.57 1.01
C GLY A 76 -9.56 -20.03 2.45
N ALA A 77 -10.67 -19.32 2.68
CA ALA A 77 -10.97 -18.65 3.95
C ALA A 77 -11.20 -19.60 5.15
N ARG A 78 -11.08 -20.92 4.95
CA ARG A 78 -11.30 -21.97 5.96
C ARG A 78 -10.05 -22.77 6.30
N TYR A 79 -8.89 -22.33 5.79
CA TYR A 79 -7.64 -23.00 6.08
C TYR A 79 -7.22 -22.77 7.55
N GLU A 80 -7.04 -23.85 8.31
CA GLU A 80 -6.67 -23.84 9.74
C GLU A 80 -5.27 -24.42 10.00
N GLY A 81 -4.49 -24.70 8.94
CA GLY A 81 -3.13 -25.23 9.06
C GLY A 81 -2.06 -24.15 9.28
N ILE A 82 -0.80 -24.55 9.26
CA ILE A 82 0.36 -23.69 9.55
C ILE A 82 1.17 -23.30 8.29
N GLN A 83 0.75 -23.73 7.12
CA GLN A 83 1.37 -23.41 5.83
C GLN A 83 1.13 -21.95 5.46
N THR A 84 2.18 -21.26 5.02
CA THR A 84 2.10 -19.88 4.54
C THR A 84 2.68 -19.77 3.14
N TRP A 85 1.95 -19.17 2.21
CA TRP A 85 2.38 -19.02 0.82
C TRP A 85 2.80 -17.58 0.56
N ALA A 86 4.04 -17.40 0.09
CA ALA A 86 4.57 -16.12 -0.32
C ALA A 86 4.91 -16.16 -1.81
N LEU A 87 4.19 -15.36 -2.60
CA LEU A 87 4.35 -15.28 -4.04
C LEU A 87 5.34 -14.16 -4.38
N VAL A 88 6.48 -14.52 -4.98
CA VAL A 88 7.57 -13.59 -5.31
C VAL A 88 7.26 -12.89 -6.62
N LYS A 89 7.18 -11.57 -6.58
CA LYS A 89 6.96 -10.72 -7.76
C LYS A 89 8.26 -10.62 -8.58
N HIS A 90 8.24 -11.02 -9.85
CA HIS A 90 9.40 -10.98 -10.75
C HIS A 90 9.00 -11.02 -12.22
N GLY A 91 9.76 -10.33 -13.08
CA GLY A 91 9.54 -10.39 -14.53
C GLY A 91 8.42 -9.47 -15.04
N GLY A 92 8.12 -8.39 -14.32
CA GLY A 92 7.15 -7.37 -14.77
C GLY A 92 5.69 -7.77 -14.52
N LYS A 93 4.83 -7.41 -15.48
CA LYS A 93 3.38 -7.69 -15.42
C LYS A 93 3.01 -8.94 -16.21
N ASP A 94 2.03 -9.69 -15.73
CA ASP A 94 1.42 -10.76 -16.49
C ASP A 94 0.49 -10.20 -17.58
N ARG A 95 -0.14 -11.08 -18.37
CA ARG A 95 -1.08 -10.67 -19.44
C ARG A 95 -2.32 -9.93 -18.92
N TRP A 96 -2.56 -9.95 -17.61
CA TRP A 96 -3.69 -9.33 -16.94
C TRP A 96 -3.31 -8.04 -16.18
N GLY A 97 -2.04 -7.61 -16.27
CA GLY A 97 -1.55 -6.40 -15.61
C GLY A 97 -1.15 -6.58 -14.14
N ASP A 98 -1.26 -7.80 -13.61
CA ASP A 98 -0.80 -8.13 -12.26
C ASP A 98 0.71 -8.38 -12.24
N ASP A 99 1.35 -8.20 -11.08
CA ASP A 99 2.78 -8.54 -10.97
C ASP A 99 2.95 -10.04 -11.25
N ASN A 100 3.80 -10.39 -12.22
CA ASN A 100 4.19 -11.77 -12.46
C ASN A 100 4.72 -12.36 -11.15
N LYS A 101 4.20 -13.53 -10.76
CA LYS A 101 4.60 -14.24 -9.53
C LYS A 101 5.18 -15.61 -9.87
N PRO A 102 6.31 -15.66 -10.60
CA PRO A 102 6.79 -16.90 -11.17
C PRO A 102 7.43 -17.84 -10.14
N VAL A 103 7.56 -17.43 -8.89
CA VAL A 103 8.12 -18.23 -7.79
C VAL A 103 7.18 -18.16 -6.58
N ILE A 104 6.85 -19.32 -6.02
CA ILE A 104 6.09 -19.46 -4.78
C ILE A 104 7.01 -20.04 -3.72
N LEU A 105 7.00 -19.40 -2.55
CA LEU A 105 7.63 -19.88 -1.33
C LEU A 105 6.54 -20.38 -0.39
N THR A 106 6.51 -21.70 -0.18
CA THR A 106 5.55 -22.35 0.69
C THR A 106 6.23 -22.71 2.00
N PHE A 107 6.07 -21.86 3.00
CA PHE A 107 6.58 -22.08 4.35
C PHE A 107 5.72 -23.08 5.11
N ASN A 108 6.36 -23.87 5.96
CA ASN A 108 5.77 -25.01 6.65
C ASN A 108 5.08 -25.97 5.67
N ALA A 109 5.72 -26.22 4.52
CA ALA A 109 5.16 -27.05 3.46
C ALA A 109 4.72 -28.41 4.00
N TYR A 110 3.55 -28.88 3.55
CA TYR A 110 2.94 -30.13 4.01
C TYR A 110 2.67 -30.15 5.52
N GLU A 111 2.37 -28.99 6.11
CA GLU A 111 2.13 -28.80 7.55
C GLU A 111 3.34 -29.13 8.43
N LYS A 112 4.56 -29.11 7.88
CA LYS A 112 5.79 -29.44 8.61
C LYS A 112 6.55 -28.17 8.98
N ARG A 113 6.55 -27.83 10.26
CA ARG A 113 7.22 -26.62 10.75
C ARG A 113 8.70 -26.58 10.31
N GLY A 114 9.07 -25.48 9.68
CA GLY A 114 10.45 -25.24 9.23
C GLY A 114 10.80 -25.85 7.89
N ASP A 115 9.91 -26.61 7.23
CA ASP A 115 10.11 -26.99 5.83
C ASP A 115 9.69 -25.81 4.92
N LEU A 116 10.47 -25.57 3.88
CA LEU A 116 10.20 -24.55 2.87
C LEU A 116 10.31 -25.17 1.48
N LEU A 117 9.21 -25.13 0.74
CA LEU A 117 9.15 -25.54 -0.66
C LEU A 117 9.19 -24.30 -1.56
N VAL A 118 9.96 -24.38 -2.64
CA VAL A 118 10.13 -23.33 -3.65
C VAL A 118 9.74 -23.89 -5.01
N ASP A 119 8.64 -23.40 -5.55
CA ASP A 119 8.10 -23.85 -6.83
C ASP A 119 8.07 -22.73 -7.86
N ARG A 120 8.16 -23.10 -9.15
CA ARG A 120 7.87 -22.18 -10.27
C ARG A 120 6.42 -22.29 -10.69
N VAL A 121 5.85 -21.15 -11.06
CA VAL A 121 4.47 -21.05 -11.58
C VAL A 121 4.51 -20.89 -13.08
N GLU A 122 3.54 -21.48 -13.77
CA GLU A 122 3.34 -21.29 -15.20
C GLU A 122 2.51 -20.03 -15.50
N PRO A 123 2.79 -19.32 -16.62
CA PRO A 123 3.86 -19.58 -17.58
C PRO A 123 5.24 -19.17 -17.04
N GLN A 124 6.28 -19.91 -17.44
CA GLN A 124 7.65 -19.65 -16.96
C GLN A 124 8.21 -18.36 -17.59
N VAL A 125 8.38 -17.32 -16.78
CA VAL A 125 9.15 -16.13 -17.15
C VAL A 125 10.62 -16.33 -16.78
N PRO A 126 11.58 -15.76 -17.53
CA PRO A 126 13.01 -15.81 -17.16
C PRO A 126 13.22 -15.31 -15.73
N LEU A 127 14.07 -16.01 -14.99
CA LEU A 127 14.45 -15.66 -13.61
C LEU A 127 15.88 -15.13 -13.58
N ASP A 128 16.16 -14.20 -12.67
CA ASP A 128 17.54 -13.83 -12.36
C ASP A 128 18.32 -14.98 -11.69
N GLY A 129 19.63 -14.83 -11.58
CA GLY A 129 20.53 -15.83 -10.99
C GLY A 129 20.08 -16.31 -9.61
N PRO A 130 19.84 -15.40 -8.63
CA PRO A 130 19.39 -15.79 -7.29
C PRO A 130 18.05 -16.55 -7.29
N LEU A 131 17.04 -16.12 -8.06
CA LEU A 131 15.76 -16.84 -8.13
C LEU A 131 15.88 -18.19 -8.83
N THR A 132 16.69 -18.28 -9.88
CA THR A 132 17.01 -19.54 -10.55
C THR A 132 17.66 -20.52 -9.56
N SER A 133 18.61 -20.04 -8.76
CA SER A 133 19.31 -20.87 -7.77
C SER A 133 18.37 -21.47 -6.72
N ILE A 134 17.44 -20.68 -6.17
CA ILE A 134 16.52 -21.21 -5.15
C ILE A 134 15.45 -22.15 -5.74
N THR A 135 14.98 -21.89 -6.96
CA THR A 135 13.97 -22.74 -7.61
C THR A 135 14.56 -24.08 -8.04
N GLN A 136 15.85 -24.13 -8.41
CA GLN A 136 16.57 -25.38 -8.67
C GLN A 136 16.77 -26.23 -7.41
N ALA A 137 17.08 -25.59 -6.28
CA ALA A 137 17.24 -26.28 -5.00
C ALA A 137 15.92 -26.88 -4.48
N LYS A 138 14.79 -26.23 -4.77
CA LYS A 138 13.40 -26.64 -4.51
C LYS A 138 13.01 -26.83 -3.05
N ASN A 139 13.74 -27.65 -2.29
CA ASN A 139 13.42 -28.00 -0.91
C ASN A 139 14.46 -27.42 0.04
N PHE A 140 13.97 -26.67 1.02
CA PHE A 140 14.77 -26.06 2.07
C PHE A 140 14.24 -26.47 3.43
N ARG A 141 15.11 -26.41 4.42
CA ARG A 141 14.72 -26.57 5.82
C ARG A 141 15.30 -25.43 6.63
N ILE A 142 14.56 -25.00 7.64
CA ILE A 142 15.03 -24.01 8.60
C ILE A 142 16.28 -24.57 9.26
N CYS A 143 17.31 -23.75 9.30
CA CYS A 143 18.56 -24.10 9.94
C CYS A 143 18.31 -24.27 11.44
N ARG A 144 18.75 -25.40 11.99
CA ARG A 144 18.76 -25.58 13.45
C ARG A 144 19.75 -24.58 14.03
N SER A 145 19.39 -23.94 15.12
CA SER A 145 20.26 -23.08 15.91
C SER A 145 21.43 -23.90 16.48
N GLY A 146 22.46 -24.04 15.66
CA GLY A 146 23.78 -24.55 16.00
C GLY A 146 24.81 -23.65 15.32
N ALA A 147 25.45 -22.80 16.12
CA ALA A 147 26.55 -21.89 15.78
C ALA A 147 26.23 -20.78 14.75
N ALA A 148 25.97 -19.57 15.29
CA ALA A 148 26.02 -18.33 14.53
C ALA A 148 27.45 -18.11 13.97
N ALA A 149 27.57 -17.94 12.65
CA ALA A 149 28.75 -17.34 12.05
C ALA A 149 28.68 -15.81 12.25
N PRO A 150 29.78 -15.14 12.62
CA PRO A 150 29.76 -13.71 12.90
C PRO A 150 29.57 -12.91 11.61
N ALA A 151 28.68 -11.92 11.66
CA ALA A 151 28.52 -10.93 10.63
C ALA A 151 29.79 -10.08 10.54
N SER A 152 30.58 -10.27 9.48
CA SER A 152 31.64 -9.34 9.13
C SER A 152 31.04 -8.04 8.60
N ALA A 153 31.08 -7.00 9.43
CA ALA A 153 30.78 -5.64 9.04
C ALA A 153 32.00 -5.04 8.31
N GLN A 154 31.94 -4.96 6.98
CA GLN A 154 32.78 -4.03 6.23
C GLN A 154 31.92 -2.82 5.84
N ARG A 155 32.14 -1.70 6.54
CA ARG A 155 31.68 -0.38 6.14
C ARG A 155 32.47 0.04 4.91
N LEU A 156 31.81 0.12 3.76
CA LEU A 156 32.26 0.98 2.66
C LEU A 156 31.51 2.31 2.77
N ALA A 157 32.28 3.40 2.72
CA ALA A 157 31.79 4.77 2.82
C ALA A 157 30.78 5.07 1.69
N ALA A 158 29.63 5.61 2.08
CA ALA A 158 28.62 6.08 1.15
C ALA A 158 29.04 7.44 0.53
N PRO A 159 28.71 7.69 -0.75
CA PRO A 159 28.90 8.99 -1.37
C PRO A 159 27.96 10.04 -0.74
N PRO A 160 28.23 11.35 -0.93
CA PRO A 160 27.51 12.41 -0.22
C PRO A 160 26.02 12.40 -0.59
N VAL A 161 25.18 12.24 0.42
CA VAL A 161 23.72 12.29 0.30
C VAL A 161 23.33 13.72 -0.06
N ALA A 162 22.86 13.91 -1.29
CA ALA A 162 22.14 15.12 -1.69
C ALA A 162 21.05 15.39 -0.65
N SER A 163 20.95 16.64 -0.18
CA SER A 163 20.06 17.06 0.90
C SER A 163 18.67 16.42 0.78
N ALA A 164 18.37 15.45 1.65
CA ALA A 164 17.11 14.73 1.61
C ALA A 164 15.98 15.71 1.96
N GLN A 165 15.22 16.10 0.95
CA GLN A 165 14.03 16.94 1.13
C GLN A 165 13.06 16.21 2.07
N ALA A 166 12.46 16.94 3.02
CA ALA A 166 11.58 16.33 4.02
C ALA A 166 10.42 15.56 3.34
N PRO A 167 10.02 14.37 3.83
CA PRO A 167 8.99 13.54 3.19
C PRO A 167 7.70 14.29 2.83
N ALA A 168 7.22 15.17 3.72
CA ALA A 168 6.03 15.98 3.49
C ALA A 168 6.19 16.99 2.34
N ALA A 169 7.38 17.55 2.14
CA ALA A 169 7.67 18.46 1.02
C ALA A 169 7.66 17.72 -0.32
N SER A 170 8.26 16.52 -0.39
CA SER A 170 8.16 15.66 -1.58
C SER A 170 6.72 15.26 -1.86
N PHE A 171 5.94 14.93 -0.82
CA PHE A 171 4.52 14.62 -0.97
C PHE A 171 3.70 15.82 -1.45
N ALA A 172 3.95 17.01 -0.93
CA ALA A 172 3.31 18.25 -1.40
C ALA A 172 3.62 18.54 -2.87
N ALA A 173 4.84 18.26 -3.33
CA ALA A 173 5.21 18.39 -4.74
C ALA A 173 4.43 17.40 -5.63
N VAL A 174 4.24 16.15 -5.18
CA VAL A 174 3.41 15.14 -5.85
C VAL A 174 1.96 15.62 -5.97
N ILE A 175 1.37 16.11 -4.87
CA ILE A 175 0.00 16.65 -4.87
C ILE A 175 -0.11 17.82 -5.86
N GLY A 176 0.80 18.79 -5.81
CA GLY A 176 0.80 19.93 -6.72
C GLY A 176 0.93 19.53 -8.20
N ALA A 177 1.74 18.51 -8.51
CA ALA A 177 1.88 18.00 -9.87
C ALA A 177 0.61 17.28 -10.36
N LEU A 178 -0.08 16.56 -9.48
CA LEU A 178 -1.35 15.89 -9.78
C LEU A 178 -2.54 16.86 -9.79
N MET A 179 -2.43 18.07 -9.27
CA MET A 179 -3.49 19.08 -9.45
C MET A 179 -3.55 19.58 -10.89
N GLN A 180 -4.77 19.84 -11.37
CA GLN A 180 -5.00 20.34 -12.72
C GLN A 180 -4.43 21.76 -12.89
N PRO A 181 -3.88 22.10 -14.07
CA PRO A 181 -3.59 23.48 -14.41
C PRO A 181 -4.87 24.33 -14.40
N ALA A 182 -4.76 25.58 -13.96
CA ALA A 182 -5.88 26.54 -13.99
C ALA A 182 -6.37 26.81 -15.42
N SER A 183 -5.51 26.61 -16.43
CA SER A 183 -5.82 26.75 -17.86
C SER A 183 -6.62 25.58 -18.46
N ALA A 184 -6.82 24.48 -17.72
CA ALA A 184 -7.64 23.38 -18.22
C ALA A 184 -9.09 23.84 -18.46
N PRO A 185 -9.82 23.33 -19.48
CA PRO A 185 -11.24 23.66 -19.66
C PRO A 185 -12.08 23.40 -18.41
N ALA A 186 -13.16 24.17 -18.21
CA ALA A 186 -14.10 23.88 -17.11
C ALA A 186 -14.69 22.48 -17.29
N ASN A 187 -14.84 21.74 -16.18
CA ASN A 187 -15.34 20.35 -16.16
C ASN A 187 -14.50 19.32 -16.95
N SER A 188 -13.29 19.68 -17.41
CA SER A 188 -12.37 18.70 -17.98
C SER A 188 -11.55 18.04 -16.89
N TYR A 189 -11.41 16.73 -17.01
CA TYR A 189 -10.38 15.95 -16.34
C TYR A 189 -9.22 15.71 -17.30
N TYR A 190 -8.02 15.47 -16.78
CA TYR A 190 -6.90 15.08 -17.64
C TYR A 190 -6.90 13.57 -17.88
N ASP A 191 -6.25 13.15 -18.95
CA ASP A 191 -6.12 11.75 -19.33
C ASP A 191 -5.15 10.98 -18.42
N TRP A 192 -5.03 9.69 -18.68
CA TRP A 192 -4.15 8.79 -17.92
C TRP A 192 -2.65 8.99 -18.21
N LEU A 193 -2.27 9.75 -19.24
CA LEU A 193 -0.87 10.10 -19.52
C LEU A 193 -0.44 11.33 -18.70
N PHE A 194 -1.36 12.24 -18.40
CA PHE A 194 -1.04 13.44 -17.61
C PHE A 194 -0.42 13.11 -16.26
N ILE A 195 -0.93 12.08 -15.56
CA ILE A 195 -0.44 11.68 -14.23
C ILE A 195 1.01 11.19 -14.24
N GLU A 196 1.57 10.82 -15.39
CA GLU A 196 2.97 10.40 -15.52
C GLU A 196 3.96 11.54 -15.31
N LYS A 197 3.48 12.79 -15.35
CA LYS A 197 4.29 13.99 -15.07
C LYS A 197 4.52 14.21 -13.58
N ALA A 198 3.85 13.47 -12.70
CA ALA A 198 4.00 13.61 -11.27
C ALA A 198 5.39 13.12 -10.83
N PRO A 199 6.21 13.99 -10.18
CA PRO A 199 7.55 13.60 -9.77
C PRO A 199 7.46 12.51 -8.71
N HIS A 200 8.47 11.63 -8.68
CA HIS A 200 8.58 10.55 -7.69
C HIS A 200 7.45 9.52 -7.72
N VAL A 201 6.57 9.54 -8.74
CA VAL A 201 5.53 8.54 -8.91
C VAL A 201 5.92 7.56 -10.00
N THR A 202 5.87 6.26 -9.67
CA THR A 202 5.98 5.18 -10.64
C THR A 202 4.62 4.54 -10.82
N TRP A 203 4.02 4.69 -12.00
CA TRP A 203 2.71 4.12 -12.32
C TRP A 203 2.83 2.73 -12.94
N ALA A 204 1.82 1.89 -12.74
CA ALA A 204 1.62 0.67 -13.54
C ALA A 204 1.50 1.03 -15.03
N ALA A 205 1.73 0.10 -15.95
CA ALA A 205 1.60 0.38 -17.38
C ALA A 205 0.18 0.79 -17.77
N LEU A 206 0.03 1.49 -18.90
CA LEU A 206 -1.27 1.70 -19.55
C LEU A 206 -1.67 0.44 -20.33
N PRO A 207 -2.99 0.22 -20.55
CA PRO A 207 -4.14 1.04 -20.14
C PRO A 207 -4.48 0.91 -18.63
N PRO A 208 -5.34 1.80 -18.06
CA PRO A 208 -5.89 1.57 -16.73
C PRO A 208 -6.77 0.32 -16.69
N ASP A 209 -6.83 -0.32 -15.52
CA ASP A 209 -7.68 -1.48 -15.28
C ASP A 209 -9.14 -1.06 -15.16
N MET A 210 -10.05 -1.81 -15.78
CA MET A 210 -11.48 -1.69 -15.55
C MET A 210 -11.89 -2.53 -14.34
N LEU A 211 -12.70 -1.96 -13.46
CA LEU A 211 -13.27 -2.61 -12.29
C LEU A 211 -14.62 -3.24 -12.63
N ASP A 212 -14.89 -4.44 -12.12
CA ASP A 212 -16.20 -5.09 -12.25
C ASP A 212 -17.30 -4.32 -11.48
N LYS A 213 -16.91 -3.60 -10.42
CA LYS A 213 -17.79 -2.77 -9.60
C LYS A 213 -17.20 -1.38 -9.44
N PRO A 214 -18.03 -0.32 -9.49
CA PRO A 214 -17.52 1.02 -9.28
C PRO A 214 -17.02 1.20 -7.85
N LEU A 215 -16.05 2.11 -7.69
CA LEU A 215 -15.74 2.68 -6.39
C LEU A 215 -16.96 3.44 -5.83
N ALA A 216 -16.96 3.77 -4.53
CA ALA A 216 -18.08 4.44 -3.87
C ALA A 216 -18.49 5.79 -4.50
N ASN A 217 -17.59 6.40 -5.29
CA ASN A 217 -17.81 7.63 -6.05
C ASN A 217 -18.16 7.40 -7.54
N GLY A 218 -18.44 6.16 -7.96
CA GLY A 218 -18.87 5.82 -9.32
C GLY A 218 -17.76 5.56 -10.33
N GLN A 219 -16.50 5.53 -9.90
CA GLN A 219 -15.35 5.35 -10.79
C GLN A 219 -15.14 3.87 -11.14
N PHE A 220 -14.97 3.57 -12.43
CA PHE A 220 -14.82 2.21 -12.95
C PHE A 220 -13.41 1.88 -13.43
N PHE A 221 -12.52 2.87 -13.52
CA PHE A 221 -11.16 2.64 -14.00
C PHE A 221 -10.16 3.03 -12.92
N ARG A 222 -9.11 2.22 -12.76
CA ARG A 222 -8.01 2.49 -11.84
C ARG A 222 -6.65 2.26 -12.48
N ARG A 223 -5.63 2.96 -11.98
CA ARG A 223 -4.22 2.69 -12.29
C ARG A 223 -3.43 2.81 -10.99
N ASN A 224 -2.78 1.72 -10.60
CA ASN A 224 -1.97 1.69 -9.39
C ASN A 224 -0.59 2.28 -9.64
N GLY A 225 0.07 2.74 -8.59
CA GLY A 225 1.43 3.24 -8.63
C GLY A 225 2.07 3.28 -7.24
N THR A 226 3.26 3.85 -7.19
CA THR A 226 4.04 4.01 -5.96
C THR A 226 4.69 5.38 -5.94
N VAL A 227 4.65 6.05 -4.78
CA VAL A 227 5.25 7.37 -4.57
C VAL A 227 6.43 7.25 -3.62
N ALA A 228 7.61 7.68 -4.04
CA ALA A 228 8.79 7.77 -3.18
C ALA A 228 8.88 9.15 -2.51
N VAL A 229 8.80 9.23 -1.18
CA VAL A 229 8.90 10.49 -0.43
C VAL A 229 9.86 10.33 0.75
N GLY A 230 10.93 11.14 0.79
CA GLY A 230 11.88 11.19 1.92
C GLY A 230 12.32 9.83 2.46
N GLY A 231 12.64 8.88 1.57
CA GLY A 231 13.13 7.54 1.93
C GLY A 231 12.04 6.50 2.27
N GLN A 232 10.76 6.85 2.21
CA GLN A 232 9.65 5.91 2.32
C GLN A 232 8.80 5.85 1.04
N SER A 233 7.99 4.81 0.95
CA SER A 233 7.16 4.51 -0.21
C SER A 233 5.69 4.50 0.17
N LEU A 234 4.86 5.26 -0.55
CA LEU A 234 3.40 5.26 -0.41
C LEU A 234 2.80 4.52 -1.60
N LYS A 235 1.71 3.77 -1.36
CA LYS A 235 0.88 3.24 -2.45
C LYS A 235 0.00 4.38 -2.97
N ILE A 236 -0.14 4.50 -4.29
CA ILE A 236 -1.07 5.43 -4.93
C ILE A 236 -1.98 4.68 -5.91
N MET A 237 -3.24 5.08 -6.00
CA MET A 237 -4.19 4.63 -7.00
C MET A 237 -4.84 5.86 -7.63
N ALA A 238 -4.64 6.07 -8.92
CA ALA A 238 -5.46 6.98 -9.71
C ALA A 238 -6.75 6.27 -10.11
N ALA A 239 -7.88 6.97 -10.05
CA ALA A 239 -9.17 6.41 -10.47
C ALA A 239 -10.03 7.44 -11.21
N GLY A 240 -10.91 6.94 -12.08
CA GLY A 240 -11.77 7.77 -12.91
C GLY A 240 -12.61 6.97 -13.89
N ALA A 241 -12.73 7.50 -15.10
CA ALA A 241 -13.43 6.87 -16.23
C ALA A 241 -12.41 6.45 -17.31
N ARG A 242 -12.92 5.85 -18.40
CA ARG A 242 -12.08 5.23 -19.45
C ARG A 242 -10.98 6.15 -19.97
N SER A 243 -11.29 7.44 -20.16
CA SER A 243 -10.39 8.43 -20.75
C SER A 243 -9.89 9.50 -19.77
N MET A 244 -10.24 9.42 -18.48
CA MET A 244 -9.96 10.53 -17.57
C MET A 244 -9.77 10.11 -16.12
N VAL A 245 -8.91 10.84 -15.41
CA VAL A 245 -8.64 10.65 -13.97
C VAL A 245 -9.37 11.72 -13.17
N MET A 246 -10.05 11.33 -12.10
CA MET A 246 -10.80 12.27 -11.24
C MET A 246 -10.32 12.25 -9.78
N ASN A 247 -9.73 11.15 -9.32
CA ASN A 247 -9.28 10.98 -7.94
C ASN A 247 -7.91 10.32 -7.86
N HIS A 248 -7.14 10.67 -6.83
CA HIS A 248 -5.90 10.00 -6.45
C HIS A 248 -5.98 9.58 -4.98
N TYR A 249 -5.86 8.29 -4.71
CA TYR A 249 -5.89 7.73 -3.37
C TYR A 249 -4.48 7.35 -2.98
N PHE A 250 -4.04 7.75 -1.80
CA PHE A 250 -2.74 7.44 -1.25
C PHE A 250 -2.92 6.66 0.05
N LYS A 251 -2.11 5.62 0.21
CA LYS A 251 -2.00 4.85 1.44
C LYS A 251 -0.55 4.88 1.89
N ASN A 252 -0.31 5.50 3.04
CA ASN A 252 0.96 5.46 3.74
C ASN A 252 0.87 4.38 4.80
N GLU A 253 1.70 3.34 4.68
CA GLU A 253 1.85 2.26 5.67
C GLU A 253 3.16 2.42 6.47
N GLY A 254 3.94 3.46 6.17
CA GLY A 254 5.21 3.77 6.82
C GLY A 254 5.03 4.73 7.99
N ARG A 255 6.05 5.58 8.21
CA ARG A 255 5.97 6.62 9.24
C ARG A 255 4.92 7.65 8.80
N PRO A 256 3.93 7.99 9.64
CA PRO A 256 2.99 9.04 9.32
C PRO A 256 3.69 10.33 8.89
N LEU A 257 3.21 10.94 7.81
CA LEU A 257 3.63 12.26 7.39
C LEU A 257 3.08 13.31 8.37
N GLY A 258 1.86 13.09 8.86
CA GLY A 258 1.15 13.96 9.77
C GLY A 258 0.40 15.05 9.02
N GLU A 259 -0.89 15.21 9.34
CA GLU A 259 -1.76 16.20 8.70
C GLU A 259 -1.18 17.61 8.77
N GLU A 260 -0.75 18.07 9.94
CA GLU A 260 -0.19 19.41 10.13
C GLU A 260 1.05 19.64 9.25
N THR A 261 1.96 18.66 9.23
CA THR A 261 3.17 18.71 8.41
C THR A 261 2.84 18.75 6.91
N VAL A 262 1.88 17.96 6.45
CA VAL A 262 1.44 17.92 5.05
C VAL A 262 0.79 19.26 4.66
N VAL A 263 -0.09 19.80 5.50
CA VAL A 263 -0.74 21.09 5.26
C VAL A 263 0.29 22.22 5.23
N ALA A 264 1.26 22.22 6.15
CA ALA A 264 2.34 23.19 6.16
C ALA A 264 3.23 23.08 4.90
N ALA A 265 3.55 21.86 4.46
CA ALA A 265 4.34 21.62 3.25
C ALA A 265 3.62 22.08 1.97
N LEU A 266 2.31 21.85 1.88
CA LEU A 266 1.48 22.35 0.76
C LEU A 266 1.45 23.89 0.73
N ARG A 267 1.32 24.54 1.89
CA ARG A 267 1.42 26.01 1.97
C ARG A 267 2.80 26.51 1.58
N GLY A 268 3.86 25.83 2.04
CA GLY A 268 5.24 26.12 1.69
C GLY A 268 5.55 25.96 0.19
N SER A 269 4.77 25.17 -0.55
CA SER A 269 4.87 25.05 -2.01
C SER A 269 4.05 26.10 -2.78
N GLY A 270 3.49 27.10 -2.09
CA GLY A 270 2.73 28.20 -2.68
C GLY A 270 1.26 27.87 -2.95
N LEU A 271 0.73 26.78 -2.38
CA LEU A 271 -0.69 26.46 -2.46
C LEU A 271 -1.46 27.10 -1.30
N THR A 272 -2.66 27.60 -1.59
CA THR A 272 -3.64 27.96 -0.58
C THR A 272 -4.34 26.69 -0.09
N VAL A 273 -4.32 26.46 1.22
CA VAL A 273 -4.94 25.29 1.86
C VAL A 273 -5.87 25.73 2.97
N THR A 274 -7.18 25.53 2.77
CA THR A 274 -8.24 25.91 3.71
C THR A 274 -9.07 24.69 4.09
N ALA A 275 -9.33 24.48 5.38
CA ALA A 275 -10.24 23.42 5.81
C ALA A 275 -11.64 23.67 5.23
N ALA A 276 -12.21 22.64 4.60
CA ALA A 276 -13.51 22.66 3.95
C ALA A 276 -14.56 21.85 4.72
N ARG A 277 -14.13 20.80 5.42
CA ARG A 277 -14.96 20.00 6.33
C ARG A 277 -14.09 19.33 7.38
N CYS A 278 -14.53 19.35 8.62
CA CYS A 278 -13.77 18.88 9.78
C CYS A 278 -14.67 18.09 10.72
N GLY A 279 -14.07 17.19 11.50
CA GLY A 279 -14.78 16.46 12.54
C GLY A 279 -15.26 17.39 13.65
N ILE A 280 -16.51 17.23 14.10
CA ILE A 280 -17.05 17.96 15.26
C ILE A 280 -16.37 17.48 16.55
N ASN A 281 -16.04 16.18 16.61
CA ASN A 281 -15.40 15.56 17.76
C ASN A 281 -14.02 15.00 17.38
N LYS A 282 -12.96 15.60 17.94
CA LYS A 282 -11.57 15.16 17.71
C LYS A 282 -11.33 13.72 18.16
N SER A 283 -12.08 13.21 19.13
CA SER A 283 -11.97 11.84 19.63
C SER A 283 -12.44 10.78 18.62
N LEU A 284 -13.23 11.16 17.61
CA LEU A 284 -13.71 10.23 16.58
C LEU A 284 -12.69 10.02 15.45
N LEU A 285 -11.53 10.69 15.48
CA LEU A 285 -10.50 10.64 14.45
C LEU A 285 -11.08 10.80 13.03
N ALA A 286 -12.13 11.63 12.92
CA ALA A 286 -12.82 11.86 11.68
C ALA A 286 -11.88 12.59 10.70
N PRO A 287 -11.73 12.10 9.46
CA PRO A 287 -10.91 12.73 8.45
C PRO A 287 -11.24 14.21 8.19
N THR A 288 -10.23 15.00 7.84
CA THR A 288 -10.42 16.41 7.47
C THR A 288 -10.39 16.54 5.96
N TRP A 289 -11.28 17.37 5.41
CA TRP A 289 -11.25 17.80 4.01
C TRP A 289 -10.66 19.21 3.93
N TYR A 290 -9.75 19.41 3.00
CA TYR A 290 -9.15 20.68 2.67
C TYR A 290 -9.47 21.04 1.23
N ARG A 291 -9.80 22.30 0.99
CA ARG A 291 -9.72 22.88 -0.35
C ARG A 291 -8.29 23.34 -0.59
N VAL A 292 -7.72 22.90 -1.71
CA VAL A 292 -6.35 23.22 -2.12
C VAL A 292 -6.41 23.95 -3.46
N SER A 293 -5.75 25.10 -3.59
CA SER A 293 -5.75 25.91 -4.81
C SER A 293 -4.48 26.77 -4.91
N GLY A 294 -4.33 27.55 -5.99
CA GLY A 294 -3.20 28.48 -6.17
C GLY A 294 -2.08 27.92 -7.05
N ASN A 295 -0.99 28.67 -7.20
CA ASN A 295 0.17 28.31 -8.02
C ASN A 295 -0.18 27.86 -9.47
N GLY A 296 -1.11 28.59 -10.11
CA GLY A 296 -1.59 28.24 -11.45
C GLY A 296 -2.34 26.91 -11.52
N LYS A 297 -2.86 26.40 -10.39
CA LYS A 297 -3.66 25.17 -10.31
C LYS A 297 -5.14 25.49 -10.08
N ARG A 298 -6.01 24.65 -10.66
CA ARG A 298 -7.43 24.63 -10.31
C ARG A 298 -7.61 24.12 -8.89
N ALA A 299 -8.65 24.59 -8.23
CA ALA A 299 -9.03 24.08 -6.92
C ALA A 299 -9.27 22.56 -6.95
N ALA A 300 -8.87 21.88 -5.88
CA ALA A 300 -9.09 20.47 -5.63
C ALA A 300 -9.52 20.27 -4.17
N LEU A 301 -10.00 19.08 -3.85
CA LEU A 301 -10.25 18.66 -2.47
C LEU A 301 -9.21 17.62 -2.05
N LEU A 302 -8.59 17.83 -0.89
CA LEU A 302 -7.70 16.89 -0.24
C LEU A 302 -8.37 16.38 1.04
N TRP A 303 -8.73 15.11 1.06
CA TRP A 303 -9.16 14.39 2.24
C TRP A 303 -7.95 13.78 2.94
N VAL A 304 -7.86 13.95 4.25
CA VAL A 304 -6.76 13.44 5.10
C VAL A 304 -7.34 12.62 6.24
N ALA A 305 -7.06 11.33 6.26
CA ALA A 305 -7.36 10.46 7.39
C ALA A 305 -6.19 10.43 8.38
N GLN A 306 -6.51 10.64 9.65
CA GLN A 306 -5.54 10.55 10.74
C GLN A 306 -4.89 9.15 10.82
N PRO A 307 -3.63 9.06 11.25
CA PRO A 307 -2.97 7.78 11.50
C PRO A 307 -3.75 6.94 12.52
N ARG A 308 -4.03 5.68 12.19
CA ARG A 308 -4.77 4.78 13.10
C ARG A 308 -3.86 3.98 14.02
N GLY A 309 -3.62 4.49 15.23
CA GLY A 309 -3.05 3.74 16.37
C GLY A 309 -1.66 3.13 16.15
N ALA A 310 -1.02 2.68 17.24
CA ALA A 310 0.34 2.12 17.17
C ALA A 310 0.40 0.73 16.52
N ALA A 311 -0.72 0.00 16.49
CA ALA A 311 -0.78 -1.39 16.03
C ALA A 311 -0.88 -1.54 14.50
N SER A 312 -1.31 -0.50 13.77
CA SER A 312 -1.37 -0.50 12.30
C SER A 312 -1.37 0.95 11.80
N PRO A 313 -0.21 1.64 11.87
CA PRO A 313 -0.11 3.06 11.52
C PRO A 313 -0.27 3.22 10.01
N TRP A 314 -1.51 3.30 9.55
CA TRP A 314 -1.81 3.72 8.20
C TRP A 314 -2.40 5.13 8.22
N GLU A 315 -1.96 5.92 7.26
CA GLU A 315 -2.43 7.27 7.01
C GLU A 315 -2.93 7.34 5.55
N GLY A 316 -4.10 7.95 5.37
CA GLY A 316 -4.80 7.95 4.10
C GLY A 316 -4.95 9.35 3.54
N PHE A 317 -4.75 9.50 2.24
CA PHE A 317 -5.04 10.74 1.54
C PHE A 317 -5.90 10.47 0.31
N ASN A 318 -6.82 11.37 -0.01
CA ASN A 318 -7.50 11.37 -1.29
C ASN A 318 -7.49 12.78 -1.87
N LEU A 319 -6.99 12.93 -3.10
CA LEU A 319 -7.06 14.15 -3.88
C LEU A 319 -8.16 14.01 -4.94
N SER A 320 -9.29 14.70 -4.75
CA SER A 320 -10.36 14.83 -5.74
C SER A 320 -10.17 16.09 -6.58
N LEU A 321 -10.22 15.95 -7.90
CA LEU A 321 -10.00 17.05 -8.84
C LEU A 321 -11.24 17.90 -9.12
N ASP A 322 -12.41 17.49 -8.64
CA ASP A 322 -13.70 18.12 -8.96
C ASP A 322 -14.07 19.30 -8.05
N ALA A 323 -13.22 19.61 -7.05
CA ALA A 323 -13.41 20.65 -6.02
C ALA A 323 -14.77 20.65 -5.29
N ASN A 324 -15.64 19.67 -5.59
CA ASN A 324 -17.04 19.71 -5.24
C ASN A 324 -17.27 18.91 -3.97
N LEU A 325 -17.46 19.63 -2.87
CA LEU A 325 -17.74 19.01 -1.59
C LEU A 325 -19.23 18.76 -1.49
N LYS A 326 -19.63 17.49 -1.58
CA LYS A 326 -21.04 17.10 -1.47
C LYS A 326 -21.62 17.55 -0.12
N PRO A 327 -22.89 18.03 -0.08
CA PRO A 327 -23.56 18.36 1.16
C PRO A 327 -23.58 17.18 2.13
N LEU A 328 -23.47 17.47 3.43
CA LEU A 328 -23.58 16.43 4.47
C LEU A 328 -24.95 15.76 4.43
N THR A 329 -24.95 14.43 4.48
CA THR A 329 -26.14 13.65 4.83
C THR A 329 -26.56 13.89 6.29
N PRO A 330 -27.80 13.56 6.67
CA PRO A 330 -28.22 13.64 8.07
C PRO A 330 -27.30 12.88 9.04
N GLN A 331 -26.79 11.71 8.63
CA GLN A 331 -25.89 10.89 9.42
C GLN A 331 -24.51 11.55 9.57
N GLU A 332 -23.97 12.09 8.48
CA GLU A 332 -22.66 12.76 8.52
C GLU A 332 -22.67 14.05 9.33
N ARG A 333 -23.81 14.75 9.42
CA ARG A 333 -23.96 15.94 10.29
C ARG A 333 -23.74 15.66 11.78
N ALA A 334 -23.84 14.40 12.21
CA ALA A 334 -23.54 14.01 13.58
C ALA A 334 -22.03 14.00 13.88
N VAL A 335 -21.19 13.92 12.84
CA VAL A 335 -19.73 13.74 12.98
C VAL A 335 -18.92 14.83 12.29
N TYR A 336 -19.47 15.54 11.31
CA TYR A 336 -18.80 16.56 10.51
C TYR A 336 -19.50 17.91 10.51
N THR A 337 -18.70 18.97 10.35
CA THR A 337 -19.16 20.34 10.08
C THR A 337 -18.39 20.94 8.90
N ASP A 338 -19.07 21.77 8.10
CA ASP A 338 -18.45 22.58 7.05
C ASP A 338 -17.92 23.93 7.59
N ARG A 339 -18.15 24.22 8.88
CA ARG A 339 -17.62 25.39 9.58
C ARG A 339 -16.39 24.99 10.39
N CYS A 340 -15.23 25.05 9.75
CA CYS A 340 -13.95 24.79 10.40
C CYS A 340 -13.41 26.07 11.00
N ALA A 341 -13.07 26.01 12.30
CA ALA A 341 -12.54 27.11 13.10
C ALA A 341 -11.03 27.19 13.00
#